data_AF-A0A6P0YUI9-F1
#
_entry.id   AF-A0A6P0YUI9-F1
#
_cell.length_a   1.000
_cell.length_b   1.000
_cell.length_c   1.000
_cell.angle_alpha   90.00
_cell.angle_beta   90.00
_cell.angle_gamma   90.00
#
_symmetry.space_group_name_H-M   'P 1'
#
loop_
_entity.id
_entity.type
_entity.pdbx_description
1 polymer ?
#
loop_
_entity_poly.entity_id
_entity_poly.type
_entity_poly.pdbx_seq_one_letter_code
_entity_poly.pdbx_strand_id
1 'polypeptide(L)'
;MSDNPDSHSRERLAVFIDGANLLHAALQLNFEIDYIKLLQCLIGDRQLLRAYFYTGVHPQNQKQQNFLHWMRCNGYRVIAKELIQHQDGSKKANLDVEMAVDM
;
A
#
# COMPACT_ATOMS: atom_id res chain seq x y z
N MET A 1 -16.92 -37.87 20.91
CA MET A 1 -15.90 -36.81 20.92
C MET A 1 -16.59 -35.52 20.51
N SER A 2 -16.53 -34.52 21.38
CA SER A 2 -17.10 -33.18 21.21
C SER A 2 -16.32 -32.40 20.14
N ASP A 3 -17.02 -31.93 19.11
CA ASP A 3 -16.51 -30.85 18.24
C ASP A 3 -16.29 -29.61 19.12
N ASN A 4 -15.04 -29.13 19.13
CA ASN A 4 -14.64 -27.92 19.82
C ASN A 4 -14.89 -26.71 18.89
N PRO A 5 -15.79 -25.77 19.21
CA PRO A 5 -16.14 -24.66 18.30
C PRO A 5 -15.05 -23.58 18.19
N ASP A 6 -13.92 -23.70 18.90
CA ASP A 6 -12.92 -22.63 19.05
C ASP A 6 -11.65 -22.76 18.18
N SER A 7 -11.68 -23.44 17.02
CA SER A 7 -10.50 -23.58 16.16
C SER A 7 -10.50 -22.80 14.84
N HIS A 8 -11.38 -21.81 14.67
CA HIS A 8 -11.22 -20.86 13.56
C HIS A 8 -10.11 -19.87 13.89
N SER A 9 -8.85 -20.26 13.67
CA SER A 9 -7.79 -19.27 13.53
C SER A 9 -8.24 -18.30 12.44
N ARG A 10 -8.58 -17.05 12.78
CA ARG A 10 -8.86 -16.04 11.76
C ARG A 10 -7.68 -16.04 10.80
N GLU A 11 -7.96 -16.28 9.52
CA GLU A 11 -6.91 -16.29 8.51
C GLU A 11 -6.14 -14.98 8.60
N ARG A 12 -4.81 -15.07 8.57
CA ARG A 12 -3.93 -13.91 8.68
C ARG A 12 -3.67 -13.36 7.28
N LEU A 13 -3.78 -12.04 7.12
CA LEU A 13 -3.59 -11.34 5.85
C LEU A 13 -2.44 -10.33 5.97
N ALA A 14 -1.54 -10.33 4.99
CA ALA A 14 -0.66 -9.19 4.72
C ALA A 14 -1.04 -8.59 3.36
N VAL A 15 -1.02 -7.27 3.26
CA VAL A 15 -1.35 -6.52 2.04
C VAL A 15 -0.10 -5.79 1.58
N PHE A 16 0.24 -5.91 0.30
CA PHE A 16 1.37 -5.22 -0.34
C PHE A 16 0.83 -4.46 -1.55
N ILE A 17 0.90 -3.13 -1.52
CA ILE A 17 0.37 -2.26 -2.58
C ILE A 17 1.51 -1.50 -3.23
N ASP A 18 1.65 -1.68 -4.54
CA ASP A 18 2.42 -0.78 -5.40
C ASP A 18 1.58 0.48 -5.68
N GLY A 19 1.93 1.58 -5.00
CA GLY A 19 1.23 2.84 -5.10
C GLY A 19 1.38 3.53 -6.46
N ALA A 20 2.51 3.34 -7.16
CA ALA A 20 2.71 3.95 -8.46
C ALA A 20 1.79 3.31 -9.50
N ASN A 21 1.75 1.97 -9.53
CA ASN A 21 0.89 1.22 -10.43
C ASN A 21 -0.60 1.39 -10.09
N LEU A 22 -0.96 1.41 -8.79
CA LEU A 22 -2.33 1.64 -8.35
C LEU A 22 -2.85 3.03 -8.77
N LEU A 23 -2.07 4.09 -8.55
CA LEU A 23 -2.45 5.45 -8.96
C LEU A 23 -2.54 5.58 -10.48
N HIS A 24 -1.60 4.99 -11.22
CA HIS A 24 -1.62 5.00 -12.67
C HIS A 24 -2.88 4.30 -13.22
N ALA A 25 -3.25 3.14 -12.67
CA ALA A 25 -4.47 2.44 -13.07
C ALA A 25 -5.74 3.25 -12.77
N ALA A 26 -5.82 3.88 -11.59
CA ALA A 26 -6.96 4.73 -11.23
C ALA A 26 -7.10 5.96 -12.13
N LEU A 27 -5.98 6.59 -12.51
CA LEU A 27 -5.94 7.66 -13.50
C LEU A 27 -6.45 7.19 -14.88
N GLN A 28 -5.97 6.03 -15.36
CA GLN A 28 -6.40 5.47 -16.64
C GLN A 28 -7.89 5.12 -16.67
N LEU A 29 -8.43 4.65 -15.54
CA LEU A 29 -9.84 4.29 -15.38
C LEU A 29 -10.71 5.47 -14.92
N ASN A 30 -10.11 6.65 -14.72
CA ASN A 30 -10.76 7.88 -14.31
C ASN A 30 -11.64 7.74 -13.06
N PHE A 31 -11.12 7.10 -12.01
CA PHE A 31 -11.80 7.02 -10.71
C PHE A 31 -10.87 7.38 -9.55
N GLU A 32 -11.47 7.77 -8.42
CA GLU A 32 -10.76 8.07 -7.19
C GLU A 32 -10.78 6.87 -6.23
N ILE A 33 -9.66 6.63 -5.56
CA ILE A 33 -9.53 5.55 -4.58
C ILE A 33 -9.86 6.07 -3.18
N ASP A 34 -10.87 5.47 -2.55
CA ASP A 34 -11.07 5.56 -1.11
C ASP A 34 -10.19 4.52 -0.41
N TYR A 35 -9.05 4.96 0.11
CA TYR A 35 -8.05 4.07 0.70
C TYR A 35 -8.49 3.42 2.02
N ILE A 36 -9.44 4.00 2.74
CA ILE A 36 -10.00 3.38 3.95
C ILE A 36 -10.88 2.21 3.53
N LYS A 37 -11.79 2.44 2.58
CA LYS A 37 -12.66 1.37 2.05
C LYS A 37 -11.88 0.29 1.32
N LEU A 38 -10.83 0.65 0.57
CA LEU A 38 -9.94 -0.31 -0.06
C LEU A 38 -9.34 -1.26 0.98
N LEU A 39 -8.79 -0.71 2.07
CA LEU A 39 -8.19 -1.52 3.12
C LEU A 39 -9.23 -2.43 3.79
N GLN A 40 -10.39 -1.88 4.15
CA GLN A 40 -11.49 -2.64 4.74
C GLN A 40 -11.95 -3.79 3.85
N CYS A 41 -12.08 -3.54 2.54
CA CYS A 41 -12.45 -4.54 1.55
C CYS A 41 -11.39 -5.64 1.41
N LEU A 42 -10.10 -5.27 1.39
CA LEU A 42 -9.00 -6.24 1.34
C LEU A 42 -8.95 -7.09 2.61
N ILE A 43 -9.19 -6.52 3.80
CA ILE A 43 -9.19 -7.24 5.06
C ILE A 43 -10.34 -8.26 5.10
N GLY A 44 -11.58 -7.82 4.86
CA GLY A 44 -12.77 -8.65 5.07
C GLY A 44 -12.82 -9.18 6.51
N ASP A 45 -12.96 -10.49 6.66
CA ASP A 45 -13.18 -11.16 7.96
C ASP A 45 -11.85 -11.64 8.60
N ARG A 46 -10.73 -11.31 7.96
CA ARG A 46 -9.39 -11.81 8.28
C ARG A 46 -8.66 -10.92 9.26
N GLN A 47 -7.62 -11.47 9.90
CA GLN A 47 -6.75 -10.71 10.77
C GLN A 47 -5.63 -10.04 9.96
N LEU A 48 -5.67 -8.72 9.83
CA LEU A 48 -4.59 -7.97 9.20
C LEU A 48 -3.32 -8.02 10.05
N LEU A 49 -2.24 -8.55 9.49
CA LEU A 49 -0.89 -8.46 10.04
C LEU A 49 -0.27 -7.10 9.75
N ARG A 50 -0.36 -6.68 8.48
CA ARG A 50 0.17 -5.40 8.01
C ARG A 50 -0.36 -5.07 6.61
N ALA A 51 -0.54 -3.78 6.34
CA ALA A 51 -0.76 -3.27 4.99
C ALA A 51 0.36 -2.33 4.60
N TYR A 52 1.16 -2.71 3.61
CA TYR A 52 2.27 -1.92 3.08
C TYR A 52 1.85 -1.13 1.85
N PHE A 53 2.31 0.12 1.76
CA PHE A 53 2.12 0.98 0.60
C PHE A 53 3.47 1.49 0.12
N TYR A 54 3.94 0.99 -1.03
CA TYR A 54 5.22 1.32 -1.64
C TYR A 54 5.04 2.45 -2.66
N THR A 55 5.82 3.52 -2.56
CA THR A 55 5.66 4.64 -3.50
C THR A 55 6.92 5.50 -3.67
N GLY A 56 7.07 6.08 -4.86
CA GLY A 56 8.05 7.13 -5.12
C GLY A 56 7.54 8.50 -4.66
N VAL A 57 8.38 9.28 -3.98
CA VAL A 57 8.02 10.61 -3.48
C VAL A 57 8.92 11.69 -4.08
N HIS A 58 8.33 12.84 -4.42
CA HIS A 58 9.09 14.05 -4.70
C HIS A 58 9.22 14.84 -3.39
N PRO A 59 10.43 15.07 -2.84
CA PRO A 59 10.60 15.63 -1.49
C PRO A 59 9.88 16.97 -1.28
N GLN A 60 9.85 17.80 -2.31
CA GLN A 60 9.25 19.14 -2.31
C GLN A 60 7.73 19.14 -2.57
N ASN A 61 7.10 17.99 -2.82
CA ASN A 61 5.66 17.92 -3.07
C ASN A 61 4.90 17.78 -1.74
N GLN A 62 4.56 18.91 -1.12
CA GLN A 62 3.86 18.95 0.17
C GLN A 62 2.50 18.23 0.14
N LYS A 63 1.76 18.28 -0.98
CA LYS A 63 0.48 17.58 -1.12
C LYS A 63 0.68 16.07 -1.03
N GLN A 64 1.72 15.55 -1.68
CA GLN A 64 2.08 14.13 -1.59
C GLN A 64 2.51 13.76 -0.17
N GLN A 65 3.35 14.57 0.48
CA GLN A 65 3.78 14.31 1.86
C GLN A 65 2.61 14.25 2.84
N ASN A 66 1.65 15.19 2.72
CA ASN A 66 0.44 15.19 3.54
C ASN A 66 -0.41 13.95 3.31
N PHE A 67 -0.56 13.51 2.05
CA PHE A 67 -1.24 12.26 1.71
C PHE A 67 -0.55 11.03 2.33
N LEU A 68 0.78 10.93 2.21
CA LEU A 68 1.52 9.81 2.81
C LEU A 68 1.48 9.83 4.34
N HIS A 69 1.44 11.01 4.96
CA HIS A 69 1.20 11.12 6.39
C HIS A 69 -0.20 10.61 6.76
N TRP A 70 -1.23 11.04 6.02
CA TRP A 70 -2.60 10.57 6.23
C TRP A 70 -2.72 9.04 6.05
N MET A 71 -2.06 8.44 5.05
CA MET A 71 -2.03 6.98 4.87
C MET A 71 -1.47 6.25 6.10
N ARG A 72 -0.40 6.78 6.71
CA ARG A 72 0.18 6.22 7.94
C ARG A 72 -0.79 6.28 9.12
N CYS A 73 -1.51 7.38 9.26
CA CYS A 73 -2.54 7.53 10.29
C CYS A 73 -3.75 6.61 10.07
N ASN A 74 -3.98 6.14 8.84
CA ASN A 74 -5.14 5.34 8.45
C ASN A 74 -4.80 3.86 8.18
N GLY A 75 -3.79 3.32 8.86
CA GLY A 75 -3.54 1.87 8.92
C GLY A 75 -2.56 1.31 7.90
N TYR A 76 -1.95 2.16 7.06
CA TYR A 76 -0.92 1.72 6.12
C TYR A 76 0.50 1.96 6.66
N ARG A 77 1.39 0.99 6.48
CA ARG A 77 2.83 1.16 6.58
C ARG A 77 3.38 1.65 5.25
N VAL A 78 3.67 2.95 5.17
CA VAL A 78 4.19 3.58 3.95
C VAL A 78 5.70 3.38 3.84
N ILE A 79 6.14 2.76 2.75
CA ILE A 79 7.54 2.66 2.33
C ILE A 79 7.74 3.61 1.16
N ALA A 80 8.54 4.66 1.36
CA ALA A 80 8.72 5.72 0.37
C ALA A 80 10.20 5.87 -0.01
N LYS A 81 10.47 6.01 -1.30
CA LYS A 81 11.79 6.35 -1.86
C LYS A 81 11.70 7.63 -2.67
N GLU A 82 12.75 8.44 -2.61
CA GLU A 82 12.83 9.62 -3.47
C GLU A 82 12.87 9.23 -4.95
N LEU A 83 12.18 9.98 -5.79
CA LEU A 83 12.22 9.78 -7.24
C LEU A 83 13.61 10.15 -7.76
N ILE A 84 14.24 9.21 -8.47
CA ILE A 84 15.52 9.43 -9.14
C ILE A 84 15.25 9.90 -10.56
N GLN A 85 15.92 10.96 -10.98
CA GLN A 85 15.90 11.41 -12.37
C GLN A 85 16.90 10.58 -13.18
N HIS A 86 16.40 9.87 -14.18
CA HIS A 86 17.20 9.07 -15.10
C HIS A 86 17.68 9.93 -16.28
N GLN A 87 18.69 9.43 -17.00
CA GLN A 87 19.29 10.12 -18.15
C GLN A 87 18.31 10.34 -19.30
N ASP A 88 17.24 9.54 -19.37
CA ASP A 88 16.13 9.68 -20.32
C ASP A 88 15.11 10.76 -19.91
N GLY A 89 15.34 11.47 -18.80
CA GLY A 89 14.45 12.49 -18.27
C GLY A 89 13.30 11.94 -17.42
N SER A 90 13.13 10.62 -17.34
CA SER A 90 12.10 10.01 -16.51
C SER A 90 12.45 10.12 -15.02
N LYS A 91 11.42 10.30 -14.18
CA LYS A 91 11.54 10.29 -12.72
C LYS A 91 10.86 9.04 -12.18
N LYS A 92 11.64 8.09 -11.67
CA LYS A 92 11.12 6.81 -11.16
C LYS A 92 11.79 6.45 -9.83
N ALA A 93 11.05 5.73 -8.99
CA ALA A 93 11.61 5.03 -7.85
C ALA A 93 11.35 3.55 -8.07
N ASN A 94 12.38 2.72 -7.99
CA ASN A 94 12.23 1.27 -7.97
C ASN A 94 12.13 0.80 -6.52
N LEU A 95 11.02 0.13 -6.20
CA LEU A 95 10.70 -0.45 -4.89
C LEU A 95 10.49 -1.98 -4.96
N ASP A 96 10.81 -2.61 -6.10
CA ASP A 96 10.60 -4.04 -6.35
C ASP A 96 11.39 -4.89 -5.34
N VAL A 97 12.62 -4.47 -5.03
CA VAL A 97 13.49 -5.17 -4.06
C VAL A 97 12.92 -5.06 -2.65
N GLU A 98 12.51 -3.87 -2.21
CA GLU A 98 11.92 -3.68 -0.88
C GLU A 98 10.64 -4.52 -0.72
N MET A 99 9.78 -4.48 -1.74
CA MET A 99 8.55 -5.27 -1.74
C MET A 99 8.86 -6.77 -1.69
N ALA A 100 9.82 -7.25 -2.47
CA ALA A 100 10.24 -8.66 -2.48
C ALA A 100 10.83 -9.13 -1.14
N VAL A 101 11.51 -8.26 -0.40
CA VAL A 101 12.11 -8.58 0.91
C VAL A 101 11.06 -8.59 2.04
N ASP A 102 10.04 -7.74 1.94
CA ASP A 102 8.97 -7.64 2.96
C ASP A 102 7.88 -8.73 2.81
N MET A 103 7.77 -9.37 1.64
CA MET A 103 6.84 -10.49 1.36
C MET A 103 7.31 -11.80 2.00
#